data_AF-A0A8J7VLJ0-F1
#
_entry.id   AF-A0A8J7VLJ0-F1
#
_cell.length_a   1.000
_cell.length_b   1.000
_cell.length_c   1.000
_cell.angle_alpha   90.00
_cell.angle_beta   90.00
_cell.angle_gamma   90.00
#
_symmetry.space_group_name_H-M   'P 1'
#
loop_
_entity.id
_entity.type
_entity.pdbx_description
1 polymer ?
#
loop_
_entity_poly.entity_id
_entity_poly.type
_entity_poly.pdbx_seq_one_letter_code
_entity_poly.pdbx_strand_id
1 'polypeptide(L)' 'MAIEILMPALSPTMEEGTLAKWLVKEGDVVKSGQIIAEIETDKA' A
#
# COMPACT_ATOMS: atom_id res chain seq x y z
N MET A 1 10.21 -16.55 0.32
CA MET A 1 9.38 -16.14 -0.83
C MET A 1 8.99 -14.70 -0.59
N ALA A 2 9.34 -13.79 -1.49
CA ALA A 2 8.84 -12.41 -1.44
C ALA A 2 7.42 -12.43 -2.00
N ILE A 3 6.48 -11.75 -1.34
CA ILE A 3 5.13 -11.54 -1.85
C ILE A 3 5.13 -10.16 -2.51
N GLU A 4 4.88 -10.12 -3.81
CA GLU A 4 4.73 -8.86 -4.52
C GLU A 4 3.38 -8.25 -4.12
N ILE A 5 3.44 -7.10 -3.45
CA ILE A 5 2.26 -6.34 -3.07
C ILE A 5 2.05 -5.29 -4.15
N LEU A 6 1.15 -5.60 -5.08
CA LEU A 6 0.71 -4.67 -6.09
C LEU A 6 -0.30 -3.70 -5.48
N MET A 7 -0.17 -2.41 -5.81
CA MET A 7 -1.12 -1.40 -5.38
C MET A 7 -2.51 -1.74 -5.96
N PRO A 8 -3.52 -2.02 -5.12
CA PRO A 8 -4.87 -2.22 -5.64
C PRO A 8 -5.40 -0.86 -6.12
N ALA A 9 -6.11 -0.84 -7.24
CA ALA A 9 -6.78 0.36 -7.70
C ALA A 9 -7.85 0.78 -6.67
N LEU A 10 -7.58 1.83 -5.89
CA LEU A 10 -8.48 2.36 -4.85
C LEU A 10 -9.62 3.20 -5.44
N SER A 11 -9.59 3.48 -6.73
CA SER A 11 -10.65 4.21 -7.43
C SER A 11 -10.68 3.87 -8.92
N PRO A 12 -11.86 3.84 -9.56
CA PRO A 12 -12.00 3.52 -10.98
C PRO A 12 -11.37 4.58 -11.91
N THR A 13 -11.02 5.75 -11.37
CA THR A 13 -10.39 6.88 -12.08
C THR A 13 -8.99 7.20 -11.57
N MET A 14 -8.39 6.33 -10.75
CA MET A 14 -7.12 6.60 -10.10
C MET A 14 -5.99 6.05 -10.97
N GLU A 15 -5.23 6.96 -11.59
CA GLU A 15 -4.06 6.62 -12.42
C GLU A 15 -2.76 6.58 -11.60
N GLU A 16 -2.63 7.47 -10.60
CA GLU A 16 -1.45 7.57 -9.74
C GLU A 16 -1.86 7.71 -8.27
N GLY A 17 -1.12 7.03 -7.38
CA GLY A 17 -1.29 7.11 -5.93
C GLY A 17 0.05 7.33 -5.27
N THR A 18 0.12 8.27 -4.32
CA THR A 18 1.35 8.57 -3.60
C THR A 18 1.44 7.68 -2.38
N LEU A 19 2.51 6.89 -2.27
CA LEU A 19 2.77 6.15 -1.05
C LEU A 19 3.14 7.16 0.05
N ALA A 20 2.23 7.38 1.01
CA ALA A 20 2.43 8.32 2.09
C ALA A 20 3.42 7.77 3.14
N LYS A 21 3.24 6.50 3.54
CA LYS A 21 4.05 5.91 4.61
C LYS A 21 4.09 4.39 4.58
N TRP A 22 5.26 3.82 4.81
CA TRP A 22 5.41 2.42 5.19
C TRP A 22 5.20 2.24 6.70
N LEU A 23 4.29 1.35 7.08
CA LEU A 23 4.07 0.93 8.48
C LEU A 23 4.85 -0.33 8.84
N VAL A 24 5.41 -1.01 7.85
CA VAL A 24 6.31 -2.16 8.02
C VAL A 24 7.73 -1.80 7.62
N LYS A 25 8.70 -2.49 8.22
CA LYS A 25 10.11 -2.39 7.86
C LYS A 25 10.56 -3.62 7.10
N GLU A 26 11.71 -3.50 6.43
CA GLU A 26 12.36 -4.63 5.80
C GLU A 26 12.69 -5.71 6.84
N GLY A 27 12.31 -6.95 6.56
CA GLY A 27 12.48 -8.09 7.47
C GLY A 27 11.37 -8.24 8.52
N ASP A 28 10.36 -7.37 8.54
CA ASP A 28 9.24 -7.46 9.47
C ASP A 28 8.22 -8.53 9.04
N VAL A 29 7.56 -9.16 10.02
CA VAL A 29 6.63 -10.26 9.75
C VAL A 29 5.22 -9.70 9.52
N VAL A 30 4.79 -9.70 8.26
CA VAL A 30 3.46 -9.25 7.86
C VAL A 30 2.42 -10.35 8.06
N LYS A 31 1.29 -10.02 8.70
CA LYS A 31 0.15 -10.94 8.86
C LYS A 31 -1.07 -10.51 8.05
N SER A 32 -1.94 -11.46 7.73
CA SER A 32 -3.23 -11.20 7.09
C SER A 32 -4.07 -10.24 7.95
N GLY A 33 -4.52 -9.13 7.35
CA GLY A 33 -5.27 -8.07 8.05
C GLY A 33 -4.40 -6.99 8.69
N GLN A 34 -3.07 -7.08 8.60
CA GLN A 34 -2.17 -6.03 9.05
C GLN A 34 -2.05 -4.93 7.98
N ILE A 35 -2.11 -3.67 8.43
CA ILE A 35 -1.84 -2.51 7.58
C ILE A 35 -0.33 -2.40 7.40
N ILE A 36 0.11 -2.38 6.15
CA ILE A 36 1.54 -2.35 5.78
C ILE A 36 1.99 -1.01 5.23
N ALA A 37 1.07 -0.25 4.65
CA ALA A 37 1.35 1.00 3.97
C ALA A 37 0.10 1.88 3.99
N GLU A 38 0.32 3.17 4.16
CA GLU A 38 -0.65 4.22 3.90
C GLU A 38 -0.37 4.80 2.52
N ILE A 39 -1.39 4.81 1.68
CA ILE A 39 -1.35 5.39 0.34
C ILE A 39 -2.31 6.58 0.38
N GLU A 40 -1.78 7.75 0.07
CA GLU A 40 -2.56 8.97 -0.08
C GLU A 40 -2.84 9.18 -1.56
N THR A 41 -4.11 9.44 -1.86
CA THR A 41 -4.58 9.63 -3.22
C THR A 41 -5.05 11.07 -3.29
N ASP A 42 -4.57 11.83 -4.27
CA ASP A 42 -5.09 13.16 -4.53
C ASP A 42 -6.50 12.99 -5.13
N LYS A 43 -7.50 12.97 -4.24
CA LYS A 43 -8.90 12.96 -4.63
C LYS A 43 -9.67 13.95 -3.76
N ALA A 44 -9.72 15.18 -4.25
CA ALA A 44 -10.88 16.05 -4.06
C ALA A 44 -12.01 15.59 -4.99
#